data_AF-A0A8B7E7A5-F1
#
_entry.id   AF-A0A8B7E7A5-F1
#
_cell.length_a   1.000
_cell.length_b   1.000
_cell.length_c   1.000
_cell.angle_alpha   90.00
_cell.angle_beta   90.00
_cell.angle_gamma   90.00
#
_symmetry.space_group_name_H-M   'P 1'
#
loop_
_entity.id
_entity.type
_entity.pdbx_description
1 polymer ?
#
loop_
_entity_poly.entity_id
_entity_poly.type
_entity_poly.pdbx_seq_one_letter_code
_entity_poly.pdbx_strand_id
1 'polypeptide(L)'
;MPGYSCSVKERMLYSSCKATLLSGCEDILKMEIGKKLEISEGSELTEDFLQEELHPQKNVHKQKFAKPKPPAAKGGRRINNASNLSDE
;
A
#
# COMPACT_ATOMS: atom_id res chain seq x y z
N MET A 1 -10.60 -13.28 -8.92
CA MET A 1 -11.50 -12.74 -7.88
C MET A 1 -12.51 -13.83 -7.56
N PRO A 2 -12.42 -14.50 -6.40
CA PRO A 2 -13.44 -15.46 -5.97
C PRO A 2 -14.71 -14.61 -5.68
N GLY A 3 -15.47 -14.19 -6.68
CA GLY A 3 -16.18 -15.10 -7.55
C GLY A 3 -17.38 -15.67 -6.80
N TYR A 4 -18.04 -14.88 -5.94
CA TYR A 4 -19.34 -15.13 -5.29
C TYR A 4 -19.61 -16.55 -4.74
N SER A 5 -18.59 -17.39 -4.59
CA SER A 5 -18.70 -18.79 -4.15
C SER A 5 -19.02 -18.88 -2.66
N CYS A 6 -18.59 -17.87 -1.90
CA CYS A 6 -18.90 -17.72 -0.49
C CYS A 6 -19.99 -16.66 -0.30
N SER A 7 -20.91 -16.90 0.63
CA SER A 7 -21.95 -15.93 0.98
C SER A 7 -21.36 -14.64 1.59
N VAL A 8 -22.12 -13.55 1.56
CA VAL A 8 -21.73 -12.29 2.22
C VAL A 8 -21.47 -12.52 3.71
N LYS A 9 -22.31 -13.33 4.36
CA LYS A 9 -22.18 -13.67 5.78
C LYS A 9 -20.84 -14.33 6.07
N GLU A 10 -20.45 -15.33 5.27
CA GLU A 10 -19.17 -16.02 5.46
C GLU A 10 -17.99 -15.09 5.27
N ARG A 11 -17.97 -14.29 4.19
CA ARG A 11 -16.87 -13.34 3.96
C ARG A 11 -16.70 -12.34 5.11
N MET A 12 -17.82 -11.82 5.62
CA MET A 12 -17.80 -10.90 6.76
C MET A 12 -17.37 -11.59 8.06
N LEU A 13 -17.79 -12.84 8.28
CA LEU A 13 -17.42 -13.62 9.46
C LEU A 13 -15.92 -13.91 9.49
N TYR A 14 -15.34 -14.41 8.39
CA TYR A 14 -13.90 -14.70 8.31
C TYR A 14 -13.05 -13.43 8.52
N SER A 15 -13.48 -12.29 7.96
CA SER A 15 -12.81 -11.01 8.17
C SER A 15 -12.89 -10.55 9.64
N SER A 16 -14.09 -10.67 10.25
CA SER A 16 -14.33 -10.23 11.63
C SER A 16 -13.57 -11.09 12.66
N CYS A 17 -13.49 -12.40 12.44
CA CYS A 17 -12.85 -13.33 13.37
C CYS A 17 -11.31 -13.36 13.24
N LYS A 18 -10.73 -12.87 12.13
CA LYS A 18 -9.28 -12.90 11.88
C LYS A 18 -8.49 -12.26 13.02
N ALA A 19 -8.89 -11.09 13.50
CA ALA A 19 -8.14 -10.36 14.53
C ALA A 19 -8.09 -11.13 15.87
N THR A 20 -9.24 -11.62 16.33
CA THR A 20 -9.35 -12.36 17.60
C THR A 20 -8.57 -13.67 17.56
N LEU A 21 -8.62 -14.39 16.44
CA LEU A 21 -7.84 -15.63 16.27
C LEU A 21 -6.34 -15.36 16.36
N LEU A 22 -5.85 -14.35 15.63
CA LEU A 22 -4.43 -14.01 15.60
C LEU A 22 -3.91 -13.55 16.97
N SER A 23 -4.70 -12.74 17.70
CA SER A 23 -4.37 -12.37 19.09
C SER A 23 -4.28 -13.60 19.98
N GLY A 24 -5.24 -14.53 19.91
CA GLY A 24 -5.16 -15.78 20.68
C GLY A 24 -3.89 -16.60 20.37
N CYS A 25 -3.49 -16.66 19.10
CA CYS A 25 -2.25 -17.33 18.68
C CYS A 25 -0.99 -16.63 19.22
N GLU A 26 -0.92 -15.30 19.14
CA GLU A 26 0.22 -14.53 19.63
C GLU A 26 0.27 -14.56 21.18
N ASP A 27 -0.87 -14.47 21.86
CA ASP A 27 -0.96 -14.32 23.31
C ASP A 27 -0.85 -15.64 24.06
N ILE A 28 -1.53 -16.69 23.59
CA ILE A 28 -1.61 -17.99 24.27
C ILE A 28 -0.49 -18.91 23.80
N LEU A 29 -0.32 -19.04 22.48
CA LEU A 29 0.66 -19.95 21.89
C LEU A 29 2.05 -19.33 21.76
N LYS A 30 2.19 -18.02 22.03
CA LYS A 30 3.44 -17.26 21.88
C LYS A 30 4.06 -17.43 20.49
N MET A 31 3.21 -17.53 19.47
CA MET A 31 3.62 -17.66 18.08
C MET A 31 3.89 -16.28 17.48
N GLU A 32 5.06 -16.10 16.88
CA GLU A 32 5.40 -14.89 16.13
C GLU A 32 4.79 -14.94 14.73
N ILE A 33 4.02 -13.92 14.37
CA ILE A 33 3.38 -13.79 13.05
C ILE A 33 4.10 -12.73 12.24
N GLY A 34 5.04 -13.16 11.38
CA GLY A 34 5.91 -12.25 10.63
C GLY A 34 5.20 -11.40 9.56
N LYS A 35 4.14 -11.92 8.93
CA LYS A 35 3.36 -11.20 7.91
C LYS A 35 1.94 -11.77 7.83
N LYS A 36 0.95 -10.90 7.62
CA LYS A 36 -0.48 -11.26 7.48
C LYS A 36 -0.88 -11.03 6.02
N LEU A 37 -1.12 -12.10 5.27
CA LEU A 37 -1.46 -12.05 3.84
C LEU A 37 -2.96 -12.31 3.62
N GLU A 38 -3.53 -11.65 2.62
CA GLU A 38 -4.91 -11.89 2.15
C GLU A 38 -4.84 -12.10 0.64
N ILE A 39 -5.18 -13.31 0.21
CA ILE A 39 -5.16 -13.72 -1.21
C ILE A 39 -6.57 -14.02 -1.67
N SER A 40 -6.79 -13.85 -2.96
CA SER A 40 -8.07 -14.17 -3.60
C SER A 40 -8.10 -15.64 -4.06
N GLU A 41 -7.02 -16.11 -4.67
CA GLU A 41 -6.93 -17.47 -5.23
C GLU A 41 -5.60 -18.14 -4.82
N GLY A 42 -5.62 -19.46 -4.64
CA GLY A 42 -4.43 -20.20 -4.20
C GLY A 42 -3.26 -20.17 -5.20
N SER A 43 -3.55 -19.95 -6.48
CA SER A 43 -2.54 -19.79 -7.53
C SER A 43 -1.69 -18.52 -7.39
N GLU A 44 -2.12 -17.55 -6.57
CA GLU A 44 -1.35 -16.34 -6.26
C GLU A 44 -0.16 -16.63 -5.32
N LEU A 45 -0.20 -17.73 -4.57
CA LEU A 45 0.87 -18.13 -3.66
C LEU A 45 2.04 -18.77 -4.42
N THR A 46 2.77 -17.95 -5.16
CA THR A 46 4.03 -18.33 -5.79
C THR A 46 5.22 -18.01 -4.89
N GLU A 47 6.37 -18.63 -5.16
CA GLU A 47 7.63 -18.33 -4.46
C GLU A 47 8.00 -16.85 -4.59
N ASP A 48 7.91 -16.32 -5.82
CA ASP A 48 8.16 -14.91 -6.11
C ASP A 48 7.26 -13.98 -5.29
N PHE A 49 5.96 -14.29 -5.21
CA PHE A 49 5.00 -13.50 -4.44
C PHE A 49 5.35 -13.48 -2.94
N LEU A 50 5.69 -14.64 -2.37
CA LEU A 50 6.10 -14.73 -0.97
C LEU A 50 7.39 -13.97 -0.70
N GLN A 51 8.36 -14.04 -1.61
CA GLN A 51 9.63 -13.34 -1.48
C GLN A 51 9.44 -11.82 -1.52
N GLU A 52 8.61 -11.32 -2.43
CA GLU A 52 8.26 -9.90 -2.51
C GLU A 52 7.52 -9.40 -1.27
N GLU A 53 6.57 -10.18 -0.76
CA GLU A 53 5.81 -9.79 0.42
C GLU A 53 6.63 -9.83 1.72
N LEU A 54 7.49 -10.83 1.89
CA LEU A 54 8.37 -10.92 3.06
C LEU A 54 9.53 -9.91 2.99
N HIS A 55 10.00 -9.60 1.79
CA HIS A 55 11.17 -8.74 1.56
C HIS A 55 10.88 -7.67 0.50
N PRO A 56 10.04 -6.66 0.81
CA PRO A 56 9.63 -5.66 -0.16
C PRO A 56 10.82 -4.86 -0.69
N GLN A 57 10.99 -4.89 -2.01
CA GLN A 57 12.04 -4.13 -2.68
C GLN A 57 11.71 -2.63 -2.62
N LYS A 58 12.63 -1.84 -2.06
CA LYS A 58 12.46 -0.38 -1.99
C LYS A 58 12.68 0.23 -3.37
N ASN A 59 11.60 0.61 -4.05
CA ASN A 59 11.68 1.40 -5.27
C ASN A 59 12.15 2.84 -4.98
N VAL A 60 13.47 3.05 -5.04
CA VAL A 60 14.12 4.32 -4.68
C VAL A 60 13.79 5.45 -5.69
N HIS A 61 13.46 5.10 -6.93
CA HIS A 61 13.26 6.07 -8.01
C HIS A 61 11.80 6.13 -8.48
N LYS A 62 11.06 7.15 -8.02
CA LYS A 62 9.79 7.52 -8.65
C LYS A 62 10.07 8.30 -9.93
N GLN A 63 9.84 7.68 -11.09
CA GLN A 63 9.90 8.41 -12.36
C GLN A 63 8.82 9.50 -12.37
N LYS A 64 9.26 10.75 -12.42
CA LYS A 64 8.36 11.90 -12.58
C LYS A 64 8.14 12.10 -14.07
N PHE A 65 6.88 12.06 -14.49
CA PHE A 65 6.51 12.46 -15.83
C PHE A 65 6.97 13.90 -16.10
N ALA A 66 7.53 14.14 -17.28
CA ALA A 66 7.96 15.47 -17.68
C ALA A 66 6.74 16.39 -17.80
N LYS A 67 6.80 17.59 -17.21
CA LYS A 67 5.73 18.57 -17.39
C LYS A 67 5.60 18.89 -18.90
N PRO A 68 4.37 19.04 -19.44
CA PRO A 68 4.17 19.42 -20.83
C PRO A 68 4.87 20.75 -21.14
N LYS A 69 5.25 20.94 -22.42
CA LYS A 69 5.95 22.15 -22.86
C LYS A 69 5.09 23.38 -22.57
N PRO A 70 5.66 24.47 -21.99
CA PRO A 70 4.89 25.68 -21.73
C PRO A 70 4.39 26.33 -23.04
N PRO A 71 3.31 27.13 -23.00
CA PRO A 71 2.85 27.90 -24.15
C PRO A 71 3.97 28.79 -24.72
N ALA A 72 4.11 28.82 -26.04
CA ALA A 72 5.20 29.51 -26.74
C ALA A 72 5.28 31.03 -26.47
N ALA A 73 4.16 31.65 -26.07
CA ALA A 73 4.06 33.10 -25.82
C ALA A 73 4.28 33.49 -24.35
N LYS A 74 4.72 32.57 -23.48
CA LYS A 74 4.92 32.88 -22.05
C LYS A 74 6.29 33.53 -21.82
N GLY A 75 6.30 34.81 -21.44
CA GLY A 75 7.50 35.50 -20.97
C GLY A 75 8.10 34.88 -19.70
N GLY A 76 9.22 35.42 -19.23
CA GLY A 76 9.94 34.91 -18.06
C GLY A 76 9.06 34.70 -16.82
N ARG A 77 9.33 33.62 -16.07
CA ARG A 77 8.58 33.30 -14.84
C ARG A 77 8.81 34.40 -13.80
N ARG A 78 7.76 35.13 -13.43
CA ARG A 78 7.80 36.10 -12.32
C ARG A 78 7.78 35.35 -10.99
N ILE A 79 8.66 35.72 -10.07
CA ILE A 79 8.64 35.25 -8.67
C ILE A 79 7.63 36.13 -7.94
N ASN A 80 6.54 35.56 -7.45
CA ASN A 80 5.57 36.26 -6.60
C ASN A 80 5.81 35.84 -5.14
N ASN A 81 6.86 36.37 -4.51
CA ASN A 81 7.02 36.25 -3.07
C ASN A 81 6.07 37.25 -2.40
N ALA A 82 4.95 36.76 -1.88
CA ALA A 82 4.11 37.48 -0.93
C ALA A 82 4.14 36.72 0.40
N SER A 83 5.28 36.75 1.09
CA SER A 83 5.40 36.54 2.54
C SER A 83 6.87 36.54 2.95
N ASN A 84 7.16 37.44 3.90
CA ASN A 84 8.37 37.57 4.72
C ASN A 84 9.50 38.43 4.13
N LEU A 85 9.20 39.72 4.01
CA LEU A 85 10.17 40.80 4.18
C LEU A 85 9.88 41.45 5.54
N SER A 86 10.45 40.89 6.60
CA SER A 86 10.61 41.56 7.89
C SER A 86 11.98 41.13 8.40
N ASP A 87 13.00 41.85 7.93
CA ASP A 87 14.33 41.84 8.50
C ASP A 87 14.28 42.58 9.85
N GLU A 88 14.40 41.82 10.94
CA GLU A 88 15.22 42.12 12.14
C GLU A 88 15.61 40.80 12.81
#